data_AF-A0A3B9QXV6-F1
#
_entry.id   AF-A0A3B9QXV6-F1
#
_cell.length_a   1.000
_cell.length_b   1.000
_cell.length_c   1.000
_cell.angle_alpha   90.00
_cell.angle_beta   90.00
_cell.angle_gamma   90.00
#
_symmetry.space_group_name_H-M   'P 1'
#
loop_
_entity.id
_entity.type
_entity.pdbx_description
1 polymer ?
#
loop_
_entity_poly.entity_id
_entity_poly.type
_entity_poly.pdbx_seq_one_letter_code
_entity_poly.pdbx_strand_id
1 'polypeptide(L)'
;GYTLNSAIFSADRASAKDVERARELDLQLCQGCHTDRVGTEKILPAYRLKEMAAGMPSDEFLARLLSGVRGTSDTALANPLSLGDIRGLLRLYQEDAVD
;
A
#
# COMPACT_ATOMS: atom_id res chain seq x y z
N GLY A 1 -5.84 -23.67 11.70
CA GLY A 1 -5.44 -22.60 10.77
C GLY A 1 -4.67 -21.57 11.54
N TYR A 2 -3.57 -21.06 11.00
CA TYR A 2 -2.83 -19.96 11.63
C TYR A 2 -3.54 -18.66 11.28
N THR A 3 -4.18 -18.01 12.25
CA THR A 3 -4.75 -16.67 12.03
C THR A 3 -3.60 -15.68 11.99
N LEU A 4 -3.34 -15.10 10.82
CA LEU A 4 -2.43 -13.96 10.71
C LEU A 4 -3.01 -12.83 11.57
N ASN A 5 -2.23 -12.35 12.53
CA ASN A 5 -2.64 -11.21 13.35
C ASN A 5 -2.56 -9.93 12.51
N SER A 6 -3.58 -9.65 11.68
CA SER A 6 -3.62 -8.47 10.81
C SER A 6 -3.60 -7.16 11.61
N ALA A 7 -4.01 -7.17 12.88
CA ALA A 7 -3.99 -6.01 13.76
C ALA A 7 -2.58 -5.45 14.02
N ILE A 8 -1.51 -6.23 13.75
CA ILE A 8 -0.15 -5.66 13.77
C ILE A 8 0.05 -4.63 12.67
N PHE A 9 -0.69 -4.70 11.56
CA PHE A 9 -0.58 -3.79 10.42
C PHE A 9 -1.53 -2.58 10.51
N SER A 10 -2.39 -2.50 11.52
CA SER A 10 -3.41 -1.43 11.62
C SER A 10 -2.82 -0.02 11.43
N ALA A 11 -3.52 0.79 10.62
CA ALA A 11 -3.19 2.19 10.35
C ALA A 11 -3.05 3.03 11.62
N ASP A 12 -3.86 2.77 12.65
CA ASP A 12 -3.82 3.50 13.93
C ASP A 12 -2.52 3.28 14.71
N ARG A 13 -1.68 2.32 14.28
CA ARG A 13 -0.37 2.03 14.87
C ARG A 13 0.77 2.65 14.07
N ALA A 14 0.48 3.41 13.01
CA ALA A 14 1.47 4.18 12.28
C ALA A 14 1.97 5.35 13.14
N SER A 15 3.28 5.45 13.32
CA SER A 15 3.90 6.64 13.88
C SER A 15 3.98 7.75 12.83
N ALA A 16 4.26 8.99 13.25
CA ALA A 16 4.50 10.09 12.31
C ALA A 16 5.63 9.78 11.32
N LYS A 17 6.68 9.07 11.77
CA LYS A 17 7.79 8.64 10.93
C LYS A 17 7.36 7.59 9.90
N ASP A 18 6.46 6.68 10.26
CA ASP A 18 5.91 5.69 9.33
C ASP A 18 5.10 6.37 8.22
N VAL A 19 4.31 7.40 8.57
CA VAL A 19 3.52 8.18 7.59
C VAL A 19 4.44 9.00 6.67
N GLU A 20 5.46 9.66 7.20
CA GLU A 20 6.45 10.39 6.40
C GLU A 20 7.13 9.45 5.39
N ARG A 21 7.61 8.30 5.86
CA ARG A 21 8.21 7.28 5.01
C ARG A 21 7.26 6.73 3.96
N ALA A 22 5.98 6.54 4.31
CA ALA A 22 4.96 6.09 3.38
C ALA A 22 4.70 7.09 2.24
N ARG A 23 4.76 8.39 2.51
CA ARG A 23 4.63 9.43 1.46
C ARG A 23 5.78 9.36 0.46
N GLU A 24 7.01 9.12 0.93
CA GLU A 24 8.16 8.90 0.06
C GLU A 24 7.99 7.64 -0.81
N LEU A 25 7.55 6.54 -0.19
CA LEU A 25 7.29 5.28 -0.89
C LEU A 25 6.19 5.42 -1.95
N ASP A 26 5.09 6.09 -1.62
CA ASP A 26 3.99 6.36 -2.55
C ASP A 26 4.51 7.09 -3.80
N LEU A 27 5.28 8.16 -3.60
CA LEU A 27 5.87 8.95 -4.69
C LEU A 27 6.85 8.12 -5.54
N GLN A 28 7.71 7.33 -4.91
CA GLN A 28 8.80 6.64 -5.60
C GLN A 28 8.36 5.33 -6.28
N LEU A 29 7.41 4.60 -5.69
CA LEU A 29 7.09 3.23 -6.09
C LEU A 29 5.65 3.05 -6.57
N CYS A 30 4.68 3.76 -5.99
CA CYS A 30 3.26 3.50 -6.23
C CYS A 30 2.68 4.36 -7.36
N GLN A 31 2.91 5.67 -7.32
CA GLN A 31 2.30 6.65 -8.25
C GLN A 31 2.66 6.40 -9.72
N GLY A 32 3.82 5.79 -9.99
CA GLY A 32 4.25 5.47 -11.35
C GLY A 32 3.24 4.58 -12.10
N CYS A 33 2.55 3.69 -11.39
CA CYS A 33 1.50 2.83 -11.95
C CYS A 33 0.08 3.30 -11.58
N HIS A 34 -0.12 3.77 -10.35
CA HIS A 34 -1.44 4.00 -9.77
C HIS A 34 -2.00 5.42 -9.94
N THR A 35 -1.34 6.29 -10.71
CA THR A 35 -1.85 7.61 -11.10
C THR A 35 -2.22 7.61 -12.58
N ASP A 36 -3.33 8.25 -12.94
CA ASP A 36 -3.70 8.42 -14.34
C ASP A 36 -2.71 9.35 -15.04
N ARG A 37 -1.75 8.76 -15.76
CA ARG A 37 -0.88 9.46 -16.69
C ARG A 37 -1.47 9.36 -18.09
N VAL A 38 -1.87 10.50 -18.65
CA VAL A 38 -2.34 10.60 -20.03
C VAL A 38 -1.17 10.26 -20.96
N GLY A 39 -1.34 9.30 -21.88
CA GLY A 39 -0.36 8.97 -22.93
C GLY A 39 0.57 7.79 -22.64
N THR A 40 0.47 7.14 -21.48
CA THR A 40 1.19 5.88 -21.20
C THR A 40 0.29 4.66 -21.39
N GLU A 41 0.79 3.66 -22.12
CA GLU A 41 0.14 2.37 -22.27
C GLU A 41 -0.11 1.75 -20.88
N LYS A 42 -1.38 1.55 -20.49
CA LYS A 42 -1.71 1.03 -19.15
C LYS A 42 -1.33 -0.44 -19.08
N ILE A 43 -0.29 -0.79 -18.32
CA ILE A 43 0.05 -2.17 -17.98
C ILE A 43 -0.99 -2.68 -16.98
N LEU A 44 -2.13 -3.15 -17.49
CA LEU A 44 -3.30 -3.65 -16.74
C LEU A 44 -3.91 -2.58 -15.79
N PRO A 45 -5.15 -2.72 -15.26
CA PRO A 45 -5.78 -1.61 -14.55
C PRO A 45 -5.15 -1.45 -13.16
N ALA A 46 -4.09 -0.65 -13.08
CA ALA A 46 -3.61 -0.09 -11.82
C ALA A 46 -4.59 1.00 -11.39
N TYR A 47 -5.65 0.59 -10.68
CA TYR A 47 -6.63 1.51 -10.09
C TYR A 47 -5.96 2.46 -9.11
N ARG A 48 -6.55 3.64 -8.89
CA ARG A 48 -6.02 4.58 -7.90
C ARG A 48 -6.12 3.94 -6.51
N LEU A 49 -4.98 3.88 -5.80
CA LEU A 49 -4.89 3.21 -4.51
C LEU A 49 -5.83 3.82 -3.45
N LYS A 50 -6.03 5.14 -3.49
CA LYS A 50 -7.00 5.84 -2.64
C LYS A 50 -8.43 5.36 -2.86
N GLU A 51 -8.84 5.23 -4.12
CA GLU A 51 -10.18 4.75 -4.47
C GLU A 51 -10.38 3.30 -4.06
N MET A 52 -9.33 2.47 -4.22
CA MET A 52 -9.34 1.10 -3.71
C MET A 52 -9.51 1.06 -2.19
N ALA A 53 -8.70 1.82 -1.45
CA ALA A 53 -8.72 1.85 0.01
C ALA A 53 -10.07 2.32 0.57
N ALA A 54 -10.71 3.31 -0.08
CA ALA A 54 -12.04 3.80 0.30
C ALA A 54 -13.16 2.82 -0.05
N GLY A 55 -13.00 2.04 -1.12
CA GLY A 55 -14.03 1.17 -1.68
C GLY A 55 -14.06 -0.27 -1.15
N MET A 56 -13.14 -0.67 -0.26
CA MET A 56 -13.06 -2.04 0.26
C MET A 56 -12.68 -2.10 1.75
N PRO A 57 -12.93 -3.24 2.43
CA PRO A 57 -12.48 -3.41 3.82
C PRO A 57 -10.96 -3.26 3.97
N SER A 58 -10.52 -2.71 5.11
CA SER A 58 -9.11 -2.48 5.42
C SER A 58 -8.25 -3.76 5.29
N ASP A 59 -8.76 -4.90 5.77
CA ASP A 59 -8.06 -6.19 5.66
C ASP A 59 -7.93 -6.67 4.19
N GLU A 60 -8.91 -6.35 3.34
CA GLU A 60 -8.83 -6.68 1.91
C GLU A 60 -7.78 -5.81 1.22
N PHE A 61 -7.77 -4.51 1.51
CA PHE A 61 -6.75 -3.59 0.99
C PHE A 61 -5.34 -4.00 1.44
N LEU A 62 -5.18 -4.35 2.72
CA LEU A 62 -3.94 -4.90 3.27
C LEU A 62 -3.49 -6.17 2.52
N ALA A 63 -4.40 -7.13 2.31
CA ALA A 63 -4.08 -8.37 1.59
C ALA A 63 -3.60 -8.11 0.16
N ARG A 64 -4.23 -7.15 -0.54
CA ARG A 64 -3.85 -6.73 -1.90
C ARG A 64 -2.50 -6.03 -1.90
N LEU A 65 -2.22 -5.15 -0.95
CA LEU A 65 -0.92 -4.47 -0.80
C LEU A 65 0.20 -5.49 -0.54
N LEU A 66 -0.02 -6.43 0.39
CA LEU A 66 0.95 -7.47 0.71
C LEU A 66 1.28 -8.37 -0.48
N SER A 67 0.28 -8.65 -1.31
CA SER A 67 0.42 -9.55 -2.47
C SER A 67 0.96 -8.86 -3.73
N GLY A 68 0.68 -7.56 -3.87
CA GLY A 68 1.00 -6.75 -5.04
C GLY A 68 2.42 -6.20 -5.06
N VAL A 69 3.01 -5.91 -3.89
CA VAL A 69 4.39 -5.43 -3.77
C VAL A 69 5.33 -6.60 -3.52
N ARG A 70 6.20 -6.88 -4.49
CA ARG A 70 7.17 -7.98 -4.42
C ARG A 70 8.57 -7.46 -4.68
N GLY A 71 9.55 -8.02 -3.99
CA GLY A 71 10.97 -7.73 -4.21
C GLY A 71 11.48 -8.30 -5.55
N THR A 72 12.79 -8.21 -5.75
CA THR A 72 13.45 -8.69 -6.98
C THR A 72 13.48 -10.22 -7.04
N SER A 73 13.95 -10.76 -8.16
CA SER A 73 14.24 -12.20 -8.33
C SER A 73 15.13 -12.75 -7.20
N ASP A 74 16.03 -11.92 -6.70
CA ASP A 74 17.07 -12.30 -5.74
C ASP A 74 16.55 -12.35 -4.30
N THR A 75 15.45 -11.63 -4.00
CA THR A 75 14.77 -11.66 -2.68
C THR A 75 13.56 -12.61 -2.65
N ALA A 76 13.47 -13.53 -3.61
CA ALA A 76 12.52 -14.64 -3.64
C ALA A 76 11.04 -14.27 -3.37
N LEU A 77 10.52 -13.22 -4.03
CA LEU A 77 9.12 -12.77 -3.92
C LEU A 77 8.70 -12.23 -2.54
N ALA A 78 9.62 -12.04 -1.59
CA ALA A 78 9.31 -11.42 -0.32
C ALA A 78 8.80 -9.98 -0.53
N ASN A 79 7.83 -9.56 0.29
CA ASN A 79 7.41 -8.17 0.30
C ASN A 79 8.55 -7.32 0.89
N PRO A 80 9.08 -6.32 0.15
CA PRO A 80 10.22 -5.53 0.61
C PRO A 80 9.84 -4.48 1.66
N LEU A 81 8.55 -4.28 1.92
CA LEU A 81 8.05 -3.30 2.87
C LEU A 81 8.21 -3.82 4.30
N SER A 82 8.71 -2.95 5.17
CA SER A 82 8.73 -3.19 6.61
C SER A 82 7.32 -3.08 7.21
N LEU A 83 7.17 -3.52 8.46
CA LEU A 83 5.92 -3.35 9.21
C LEU A 83 5.51 -1.86 9.34
N GLY A 84 6.49 -0.97 9.50
CA GLY A 84 6.26 0.48 9.56
C GLY A 84 5.76 1.03 8.24
N ASP A 85 6.39 0.63 7.12
CA ASP A 85 5.98 1.04 5.78
C ASP A 85 4.52 0.65 5.49
N ILE A 86 4.13 -0.58 5.84
CA ILE A 86 2.75 -1.07 5.62
C ILE A 86 1.75 -0.28 6.47
N ARG A 87 2.04 -0.04 7.75
CA ARG A 87 1.17 0.78 8.62
C ARG A 87 1.02 2.20 8.07
N GLY A 88 2.13 2.81 7.67
CA GLY A 88 2.16 4.15 7.11
C GLY A 88 1.37 4.25 5.81
N LEU A 89 1.49 3.27 4.91
CA LEU A 89 0.73 3.23 3.65
C LEU A 89 -0.77 3.02 3.88
N LEU A 90 -1.14 2.13 4.81
CA LEU A 90 -2.54 1.96 5.20
C LEU A 90 -3.11 3.27 5.76
N ARG A 91 -2.38 3.94 6.65
CA ARG A 91 -2.78 5.24 7.20
C ARG A 91 -2.93 6.29 6.09
N LEU A 92 -1.93 6.42 5.23
CA LEU A 92 -1.91 7.39 4.13
C LEU A 92 -3.13 7.27 3.22
N TYR A 93 -3.49 6.05 2.80
CA TYR A 93 -4.62 5.86 1.88
C TYR A 93 -6.00 5.83 2.57
N GLN A 94 -6.05 5.66 3.89
CA GLN A 94 -7.29 5.68 4.67
C GLN A 94 -7.60 7.05 5.27
N GLU A 95 -6.60 7.89 5.57
CA GLU A 95 -6.79 9.28 6.00
C GLU A 95 -7.30 10.16 4.86
N ASP A 96 -6.70 10.05 3.67
CA ASP A 96 -7.08 10.84 2.49
C ASP A 96 -8.43 10.40 1.87
N ALA A 97 -9.14 9.43 2.47
CA ALA A 97 -10.49 9.02 2.13
C ALA A 97 -11.57 9.79 2.93
N VAL A 98 -11.14 10.62 3.89
CA VAL A 98 -12.01 11.52 4.67
C VAL A 98 -11.74 12.95 4.23
N ASP A 99 -12.15 13.29 3.01
CA ASP A 99 -12.35 14.67 2.54
C ASP A 99 -13.59 14.70 1.62
#